data_AF-A0A2H5F3D8-F1
#
_entry.id   AF-A0A2H5F3D8-F1
#
_cell.length_a   1.000
_cell.length_b   1.000
_cell.length_c   1.000
_cell.angle_alpha   90.00
_cell.angle_beta   90.00
_cell.angle_gamma   90.00
#
_symmetry.space_group_name_H-M   'P 1'
#
loop_
_entity.id
_entity.type
_entity.pdbx_description
1 polymer ?
#
loop_
_entity_poly.entity_id
_entity_poly.type
_entity_poly.pdbx_seq_one_letter_code
_entity_poly.pdbx_strand_id
1 'polypeptide(L)' 'MAGIQESRARNAVYRQTVRELNALTARDLADLGIHRSMISRIAREAAYGAAQ' A
#
# COMPACT_ATOMS: atom_id res chain seq x y z
N MET A 1 12.94 20.47 -9.50
CA MET A 1 13.03 19.08 -8.97
C MET A 1 11.72 18.61 -8.30
N ALA A 2 10.55 19.00 -8.81
CA ALA A 2 9.26 18.70 -8.13
C ALA A 2 8.84 17.22 -8.24
N GLY A 3 9.10 16.56 -9.39
CA GLY A 3 8.66 15.17 -9.63
C GLY A 3 9.39 14.10 -8.80
N ILE A 4 10.61 14.38 -8.32
CA ILE A 4 11.36 13.42 -7.48
C ILE A 4 10.75 13.32 -6.09
N GLN A 5 10.29 14.44 -5.53
CA GLN A 5 9.68 14.49 -4.20
C GLN A 5 8.31 13.79 -4.20
N GLU A 6 7.51 14.01 -5.24
CA GLU A 6 6.23 13.32 -5.41
C GLU A 6 6.42 11.80 -5.58
N SER A 7 7.38 11.40 -6.42
CA SER A 7 7.70 9.97 -6.61
C SER A 7 8.18 9.31 -5.31
N ARG A 8 8.95 10.03 -4.49
CA ARG A 8 9.38 9.56 -3.16
C ARG A 8 8.22 9.43 -2.18
N ALA A 9 7.30 10.38 -2.18
CA ALA A 9 6.11 10.33 -1.32
C ALA A 9 5.23 9.13 -1.67
N ARG A 10 4.94 8.89 -2.96
CA ARG A 10 4.19 7.71 -3.42
C ARG A 10 4.88 6.40 -3.03
N ASN A 11 6.19 6.31 -3.23
CA ASN A 11 6.97 5.13 -2.82
C ASN A 11 6.98 4.91 -1.30
N ALA A 12 6.98 5.98 -0.50
CA ALA A 12 6.88 5.86 0.95
C ALA A 12 5.53 5.27 1.36
N VAL A 13 4.43 5.79 0.82
CA VAL A 13 3.07 5.27 1.08
C VAL A 13 2.94 3.80 0.66
N TYR A 14 3.44 3.43 -0.52
CA TYR A 14 3.43 2.05 -0.99
C TYR A 14 4.14 1.11 0.00
N ARG A 15 5.39 1.44 0.35
CA ARG A 15 6.21 0.60 1.23
C ARG A 15 5.63 0.51 2.64
N GLN A 16 5.07 1.60 3.14
CA GLN A 16 4.36 1.62 4.42
C GLN A 16 3.15 0.69 4.38
N THR A 17 2.27 0.84 3.38
CA THR A 17 1.06 0.03 3.24
C THR A 17 1.39 -1.46 3.11
N VAL A 18 2.40 -1.81 2.29
CA VAL A 18 2.85 -3.20 2.16
C VAL A 18 3.35 -3.74 3.50
N ARG A 19 4.11 -2.95 4.26
CA ARG A 19 4.66 -3.38 5.55
C ARG A 19 3.56 -3.63 6.58
N GLU A 20 2.62 -2.70 6.68
CA GLU A 20 1.50 -2.79 7.62
C GLU A 20 0.60 -3.99 7.30
N LEU A 21 0.19 -4.14 6.03
CA LEU A 21 -0.63 -5.28 5.62
C LEU A 21 0.10 -6.63 5.73
N ASN A 22 1.42 -6.68 5.54
CA ASN A 22 2.17 -7.92 5.75
C ASN A 22 2.38 -8.27 7.22
N ALA A 23 2.37 -7.27 8.11
CA ALA A 23 2.45 -7.48 9.55
C ALA A 23 1.16 -8.10 10.13
N LEU A 24 0.05 -7.97 9.40
CA LEU A 24 -1.22 -8.61 9.76
C LEU A 24 -1.17 -10.13 9.57
N THR A 25 -1.91 -10.84 10.43
CA THR A 25 -2.07 -12.29 10.31
C THR A 25 -3.03 -12.63 9.16
N ALA A 26 -3.03 -13.90 8.74
CA ALA A 26 -4.00 -14.36 7.74
C ALA A 26 -5.46 -14.18 8.20
N ARG A 27 -5.71 -14.25 9.52
CA ARG A 27 -7.03 -14.01 10.11
C ARG A 27 -7.42 -12.54 10.01
N ASP A 28 -6.56 -11.62 10.47
CA ASP A 28 -6.84 -10.18 10.39
C ASP A 28 -7.09 -9.73 8.95
N LEU A 29 -6.30 -10.26 8.01
CA LEU A 29 -6.50 -10.02 6.58
C LEU A 29 -7.86 -10.56 6.10
N ALA A 30 -8.25 -11.78 6.52
CA ALA A 30 -9.53 -12.38 6.17
C ALA A 30 -10.73 -11.61 6.77
N ASP A 31 -10.61 -11.12 8.01
CA ASP A 31 -11.64 -10.29 8.65
C ASP A 31 -11.85 -8.96 7.89
N LEU A 32 -10.80 -8.42 7.28
CA LEU A 32 -10.86 -7.26 6.39
C LEU A 32 -11.29 -7.62 4.96
N GLY A 33 -11.49 -8.90 4.63
CA GLY A 33 -11.79 -9.36 3.27
C GLY A 33 -10.62 -9.22 2.29
N ILE A 34 -9.38 -9.16 2.79
CA ILE A 34 -8.16 -8.96 2.02
C ILE A 34 -7.40 -10.29 1.88
N HIS A 35 -7.01 -10.64 0.65
CA HIS A 35 -6.09 -11.75 0.42
C HIS A 35 -4.63 -11.25 0.32
N ARG A 36 -3.63 -12.07 0.71
CA ARG A 36 -2.21 -11.66 0.63
C ARG A 36 -1.76 -11.23 -0.77
N SER A 37 -2.32 -11.84 -1.81
CA SER A 37 -2.08 -11.45 -3.20
C SER A 37 -2.61 -10.06 -3.55
N MET A 38 -3.57 -9.52 -2.79
CA MET A 38 -4.15 -8.19 -2.99
C MET A 38 -3.30 -7.08 -2.35
N ILE A 39 -2.40 -7.41 -1.41
CA ILE A 39 -1.59 -6.42 -0.68
C ILE A 39 -0.86 -5.48 -1.64
N SER A 40 -0.20 -6.02 -2.68
CA SER A 40 0.51 -5.22 -3.68
C SER A 40 -0.41 -4.31 -4.49
N ARG A 41 -1.64 -4.77 -4.80
CA ARG A 41 -2.65 -3.96 -5.50
C ARG A 41 -3.15 -2.83 -4.61
N ILE A 42 -3.52 -3.13 -3.36
CA ILE A 42 -4.02 -2.15 -2.38
C ILE A 42 -2.94 -1.10 -2.09
N ALA A 43 -1.70 -1.52 -1.86
CA ALA A 43 -0.59 -0.59 -1.63
C ALA A 43 -0.33 0.34 -2.83
N ARG A 44 -0.49 -0.18 -4.06
CA ARG A 44 -0.40 0.65 -5.27
C ARG A 44 -1.58 1.61 -5.38
N GLU A 45 -2.79 1.19 -5.06
CA GLU A 45 -3.96 2.06 -5.03
C GLU A 45 -3.85 3.15 -3.95
N ALA A 46 -3.36 2.83 -2.76
CA ALA A 46 -3.08 3.81 -1.72
C ALA A 46 -2.02 4.84 -2.14
N ALA A 47 -0.95 4.39 -2.82
CA ALA A 47 0.14 5.25 -3.24
C ALA A 47 -0.18 6.14 -4.45
N TYR A 48 -0.97 5.64 -5.41
CA TYR A 48 -1.21 6.31 -6.69
C TYR A 48 -2.65 6.80 -6.88
N GLY A 49 -3.62 6.19 -6.19
CA GLY A 49 -5.04 6.58 -6.22
C GLY A 49 -5.34 7.83 -5.39
N ALA A 50 -4.51 8.18 -4.41
CA ALA A 50 -4.60 9.46 -3.69
C ALA A 50 -4.23 10.68 -4.56
N ALA A 51 -3.74 10.48 -5.78
CA ALA A 51 -3.37 11.53 -6.72
C ALA A 51 -4.34 11.66 -7.91
N GLN A 52 -5.51 11.01 -7.86
CA GLN A 52 -6.61 11.18 -8.81
C GLN A 52 -7.69 12.11 -8.26
#